data_AF-A0A520EAF6-F1
#
_entry.id   AF-A0A520EAF6-F1
#
_cell.length_a   1.000
_cell.length_b   1.000
_cell.length_c   1.000
_cell.angle_alpha   90.00
_cell.angle_beta   90.00
_cell.angle_gamma   90.00
#
_symmetry.space_group_name_H-M   'P 1'
#
loop_
_entity.id
_entity.type
_entity.pdbx_description
1 polymer ?
#
loop_
_entity_poly.entity_id
_entity_poly.type
_entity_poly.pdbx_seq_one_letter_code
_entity_poly.pdbx_strand_id
1 'polypeptide(L)'
;VLCSTFGLACFLGTRVFGLDRKTSMLIGAGSSICGAAAVMAAEPVVRGRAEQVMVAVATVVVFGTLAIFLYPVLYHLVAQYRLFDLSPTAYGVFAGSTIHEVAQVVAAGRAVGEQAANTAVIAKMVRVMMLAPFLIILSAYLSRSSAKDADAADGADEGNASPRGGVVIPWFALGFVAVAGLNSLALLPHAVVTQLIDIDTVLLAMAMAGLGLTTHISAIRKAGIKPLALAAVLFVWLVCGGFAINAGITALLN
;
A
#
# COMPACT_ATOMS: atom_id res chain seq x y z
N VAL A 1 -7.25 -6.29 6.14
CA VAL A 1 -5.84 -5.83 6.00
C VAL A 1 -5.72 -4.31 6.11
N LEU A 2 -6.39 -3.52 5.27
CA LEU A 2 -6.22 -2.05 5.23
C LEU A 2 -6.46 -1.38 6.60
N CYS A 3 -7.66 -1.54 7.17
CA CYS A 3 -8.02 -0.92 8.45
C CYS A 3 -7.16 -1.41 9.61
N SER A 4 -6.88 -2.71 9.67
CA SER A 4 -6.06 -3.30 10.74
C SER A 4 -4.61 -2.79 10.68
N THR A 5 -4.00 -2.73 9.49
CA THR A 5 -2.64 -2.20 9.32
C THR A 5 -2.56 -0.71 9.67
N PHE A 6 -3.51 0.11 9.20
CA PHE A 6 -3.52 1.54 9.52
C PHE A 6 -3.74 1.79 11.02
N GLY A 7 -4.70 1.09 11.63
CA GLY A 7 -4.98 1.18 13.06
C GLY A 7 -3.79 0.76 13.92
N LEU A 8 -3.14 -0.35 13.56
CA LEU A 8 -1.93 -0.84 14.23
C LEU A 8 -0.78 0.16 14.12
N ALA A 9 -0.61 0.79 12.96
CA ALA A 9 0.42 1.81 12.76
C ALA A 9 0.20 3.03 13.66
N CYS A 10 -1.05 3.53 13.73
CA CYS A 10 -1.40 4.66 14.59
C CYS A 10 -1.22 4.32 16.07
N PHE A 11 -1.65 3.14 16.48
CA PHE A 11 -1.56 2.68 17.87
C PHE A 11 -0.11 2.45 18.31
N LEU A 12 0.62 1.56 17.62
CA LEU A 12 1.99 1.22 17.99
C LEU A 12 2.94 2.41 17.78
N GLY A 13 2.77 3.16 16.68
CA GLY A 13 3.60 4.31 16.38
C GLY A 13 3.58 5.34 17.51
N THR A 14 2.39 5.71 17.98
CA THR A 14 2.26 6.71 19.05
C THR A 14 2.50 6.14 20.44
N ARG A 15 1.97 4.96 20.77
CA ARG A 15 2.00 4.43 22.15
C ARG A 15 3.24 3.62 22.49
N VAL A 16 3.86 2.95 21.52
CA VAL A 16 5.00 2.06 21.77
C VAL A 16 6.30 2.70 21.30
N PHE A 17 6.32 3.23 20.08
CA PHE A 17 7.53 3.81 19.49
C PHE A 17 7.70 5.31 19.82
N GLY A 18 6.67 5.97 20.36
CA GLY A 18 6.69 7.38 20.71
C GLY A 18 6.92 8.29 19.51
N LEU A 19 6.40 7.90 18.34
CA LEU A 19 6.39 8.71 17.13
C LEU A 19 5.26 9.73 17.20
N ASP A 20 5.45 10.87 16.53
CA ASP A 20 4.35 11.81 16.37
C ASP A 20 3.22 11.18 15.54
N ARG A 21 2.01 11.70 15.75
CA ARG A 21 0.79 11.17 15.14
C ARG A 21 0.83 11.25 13.61
N LYS A 22 1.44 12.29 13.02
CA LYS A 22 1.48 12.47 11.57
C LYS A 22 2.41 11.44 10.93
N THR A 23 3.61 11.26 11.48
CA THR A 23 4.54 10.20 11.02
C THR A 23 3.90 8.82 11.10
N SER A 24 3.23 8.51 12.22
CA SER A 24 2.53 7.22 12.40
C SER A 24 1.41 7.00 11.37
N MET A 25 0.61 8.05 11.09
CA MET A 25 -0.44 8.00 10.07
C MET A 25 0.11 7.84 8.65
N LEU A 26 1.20 8.54 8.31
CA LEU A 26 1.82 8.44 6.98
C LEU A 26 2.42 7.06 6.75
N ILE A 27 3.17 6.51 7.71
CA ILE A 27 3.69 5.12 7.64
C ILE A 27 2.53 4.13 7.54
N GLY A 28 1.46 4.34 8.32
CA GLY A 28 0.26 3.52 8.28
C GLY A 28 -0.45 3.57 6.93
N ALA A 29 -0.60 4.76 6.33
CA ALA A 29 -1.24 4.92 5.03
C ALA A 29 -0.44 4.21 3.93
N GLY A 30 0.89 4.41 3.92
CA GLY A 30 1.79 3.72 2.99
C GLY A 30 1.73 2.20 3.11
N SER A 31 1.82 1.70 4.35
CA SER A 31 1.78 0.25 4.64
C SER A 31 0.41 -0.39 4.36
N SER A 32 -0.68 0.38 4.47
CA SER A 32 -2.05 -0.14 4.40
C SER A 32 -2.68 -0.10 3.01
N ILE A 33 -2.14 0.64 2.03
CA ILE A 33 -2.78 0.79 0.69
C ILE A 33 -1.83 0.45 -0.47
N CYS A 34 -1.14 1.45 -1.01
CA CYS A 34 -0.36 1.36 -2.23
C CYS A 34 1.05 1.96 -2.09
N GLY A 35 1.57 2.03 -0.86
CA GLY A 35 2.95 2.47 -0.63
C GLY A 35 3.11 3.98 -0.78
N ALA A 36 4.12 4.40 -1.55
CA ALA A 36 4.51 5.81 -1.64
C ALA A 36 3.37 6.71 -2.16
N ALA A 37 2.57 6.23 -3.11
CA ALA A 37 1.41 6.96 -3.63
C ALA A 37 0.37 7.26 -2.53
N ALA A 38 0.15 6.33 -1.61
CA ALA A 38 -0.75 6.55 -0.47
C ALA A 38 -0.18 7.55 0.53
N VAL A 39 1.14 7.54 0.75
CA VAL A 39 1.82 8.52 1.61
C VAL A 39 1.64 9.94 1.03
N MET A 40 1.92 10.12 -0.26
CA MET A 40 1.79 11.41 -0.93
C MET A 40 0.34 11.90 -0.97
N ALA A 41 -0.62 11.00 -1.17
CA ALA A 41 -2.03 11.38 -1.18
C ALA A 41 -2.59 11.71 0.22
N ALA A 42 -2.04 11.08 1.27
CA ALA A 42 -2.41 11.35 2.65
C ALA A 42 -1.70 12.57 3.25
N GLU A 43 -0.53 12.96 2.73
CA GLU A 43 0.26 14.13 3.14
C GLU A 43 -0.57 15.42 3.34
N PRO A 44 -1.36 15.89 2.35
CA PRO A 44 -2.11 17.13 2.50
C PRO A 44 -3.27 17.00 3.50
N VAL A 45 -3.79 15.79 3.69
CA VAL A 45 -4.89 15.49 4.63
C VAL A 45 -4.39 15.48 6.07
N VAL A 46 -3.23 14.83 6.31
CA VAL A 46 -2.59 14.74 7.62
C VAL A 46 -1.79 16.03 7.94
N ARG A 47 -1.54 16.88 6.94
CA ARG A 47 -0.67 18.07 6.99
C ARG A 47 0.74 17.68 7.45
N GLY A 48 1.29 16.64 6.82
CA GLY A 48 2.62 16.09 7.12
C GLY A 48 3.74 17.03 6.66
N ARG A 49 4.90 16.98 7.31
CA ARG A 49 6.10 17.69 6.81
C ARG A 49 6.81 16.83 5.77
N ALA A 50 7.55 17.46 4.85
CA ALA A 50 8.33 16.75 3.83
C ALA A 50 9.27 15.66 4.42
N GLU A 51 9.87 15.91 5.59
CA GLU A 51 10.68 14.92 6.29
C GLU A 51 9.88 13.67 6.68
N GLN A 52 8.67 13.83 7.22
CA GLN A 52 7.80 12.73 7.62
C GLN A 52 7.34 11.90 6.42
N VAL A 53 7.09 12.57 5.30
CA VAL A 53 6.76 11.94 4.01
C VAL A 53 7.93 11.12 3.51
N MET A 54 9.14 11.68 3.50
CA MET A 54 10.35 10.96 3.09
C MET A 54 10.60 9.74 3.98
N VAL A 55 10.44 9.86 5.30
CA VAL A 55 10.57 8.74 6.25
C VAL A 55 9.55 7.64 5.91
N ALA A 56 8.27 8.00 5.73
CA ALA A 56 7.24 7.03 5.42
C ALA A 56 7.49 6.33 4.07
N VAL A 57 7.84 7.07 3.01
CA VAL A 57 8.20 6.51 1.70
C VAL A 57 9.42 5.59 1.81
N ALA A 58 10.45 5.96 2.57
CA ALA A 58 11.63 5.12 2.76
C ALA A 58 11.27 3.77 3.39
N THR A 59 10.41 3.76 4.42
CA THR A 59 9.97 2.50 5.04
C THR A 59 9.22 1.59 4.06
N VAL A 60 8.33 2.17 3.24
CA VAL A 60 7.60 1.45 2.19
C VAL A 60 8.56 0.80 1.19
N VAL A 61 9.56 1.55 0.72
CA VAL A 61 10.52 1.06 -0.27
C VAL A 61 11.36 -0.08 0.31
N VAL A 62 11.86 0.05 1.53
CA VAL A 62 12.67 -0.99 2.18
C VAL A 62 11.88 -2.29 2.35
N PHE A 63 10.74 -2.23 3.03
CA PHE A 63 9.96 -3.44 3.33
C PHE A 63 9.24 -3.99 2.10
N GLY A 64 8.87 -3.14 1.16
CA GLY A 64 8.35 -3.55 -0.13
C GLY A 64 9.39 -4.25 -1.01
N THR A 65 10.65 -3.78 -1.01
CA THR A 65 11.76 -4.46 -1.70
C THR A 65 12.04 -5.82 -1.05
N LEU A 66 12.06 -5.89 0.29
CA LEU A 66 12.17 -7.17 1.01
C LEU A 66 11.02 -8.12 0.63
N ALA A 67 9.80 -7.59 0.44
CA ALA A 67 8.65 -8.40 0.05
C ALA A 67 8.81 -9.10 -1.29
N ILE A 68 9.50 -8.47 -2.27
CA ILE A 68 9.74 -9.06 -3.61
C ILE A 68 10.39 -10.44 -3.48
N PHE A 69 11.36 -10.58 -2.58
CA PHE A 69 12.09 -11.83 -2.38
C PHE A 69 11.43 -12.72 -1.36
N LEU A 70 10.92 -12.16 -0.26
CA LEU A 70 10.37 -12.93 0.84
C LEU A 70 9.10 -13.70 0.43
N TYR A 71 8.19 -13.07 -0.32
CA TYR A 71 6.88 -13.67 -0.63
C TYR A 71 6.99 -14.94 -1.50
N PRO A 72 7.77 -14.95 -2.61
CA PRO A 72 7.99 -16.17 -3.40
C PRO A 72 8.68 -17.26 -2.59
N VAL A 73 9.67 -16.91 -1.76
CA VAL A 73 10.36 -17.87 -0.88
C VAL A 73 9.36 -18.51 0.08
N LEU A 74 8.50 -17.72 0.73
CA LEU A 74 7.44 -18.24 1.61
C LEU A 74 6.47 -19.16 0.87
N TYR A 75 6.07 -18.80 -0.36
CA TYR A 75 5.21 -19.65 -1.19
C TYR A 75 5.83 -21.03 -1.44
N HIS A 76 7.08 -21.06 -1.90
CA HIS A 76 7.78 -22.31 -2.17
C HIS A 76 8.04 -23.14 -0.92
N LEU A 77 8.35 -22.50 0.22
CA LEU A 77 8.49 -23.21 1.49
C LEU A 77 7.17 -23.84 1.94
N VAL A 78 6.06 -23.10 1.90
CA VAL A 78 4.74 -23.64 2.28
C VAL A 78 4.35 -24.82 1.38
N ALA A 79 4.59 -24.70 0.07
CA ALA A 79 4.36 -25.78 -0.89
C ALA A 79 5.24 -27.01 -0.61
N GLN A 80 6.52 -26.79 -0.30
CA GLN A 80 7.47 -27.87 -0.01
C GLN A 80 7.11 -28.64 1.27
N TYR A 81 6.74 -27.94 2.34
CA TYR A 81 6.39 -28.56 3.61
C TYR A 81 4.92 -29.04 3.67
N ARG A 82 4.13 -28.84 2.61
CA ARG A 82 2.69 -29.15 2.54
C ARG A 82 1.89 -28.63 3.74
N LEU A 83 2.28 -27.47 4.29
CA LEU A 83 1.59 -26.88 5.43
C LEU A 83 0.18 -26.44 5.05
N PHE A 84 0.04 -25.82 3.87
CA PHE A 84 -1.21 -25.31 3.33
C PHE A 84 -1.22 -25.53 1.81
N ASP A 85 -2.38 -25.89 1.27
CA ASP A 85 -2.58 -25.94 -0.18
C ASP A 85 -2.80 -24.52 -0.72
N LEU A 86 -1.69 -23.81 -0.92
CA LEU A 86 -1.72 -22.42 -1.37
C LEU A 86 -1.69 -22.40 -2.91
N SER A 87 -2.88 -22.30 -3.52
CA SER A 87 -2.98 -22.17 -4.97
C SER A 87 -2.33 -20.88 -5.48
N PRO A 88 -1.88 -20.82 -6.75
CA PRO A 88 -1.34 -19.60 -7.36
C PRO A 88 -2.31 -18.40 -7.24
N THR A 89 -3.60 -18.65 -7.38
CA THR A 89 -4.65 -17.64 -7.20
C THR A 89 -4.71 -17.15 -5.76
N ALA A 90 -4.70 -18.05 -4.77
CA ALA A 90 -4.74 -17.69 -3.35
C ALA A 90 -3.48 -16.89 -2.94
N TYR A 91 -2.30 -17.32 -3.41
CA TYR A 91 -1.08 -16.54 -3.26
C TYR A 91 -1.19 -15.17 -3.92
N GLY A 92 -1.77 -15.08 -5.11
CA GLY A 92 -1.99 -13.81 -5.80
C GLY A 92 -2.83 -12.84 -4.97
N VAL A 93 -3.98 -13.29 -4.43
CA VAL A 93 -4.82 -12.46 -3.55
C VAL A 93 -4.05 -12.04 -2.29
N PHE A 94 -3.31 -12.96 -1.67
CA PHE A 94 -2.48 -12.68 -0.52
C PHE A 94 -1.41 -11.61 -0.83
N ALA A 95 -0.58 -11.81 -1.84
CA ALA A 95 0.48 -10.89 -2.25
C ALA A 95 -0.09 -9.51 -2.62
N GLY A 96 -1.15 -9.47 -3.44
CA GLY A 96 -1.80 -8.22 -3.85
C GLY A 96 -2.43 -7.45 -2.70
N SER A 97 -2.99 -8.16 -1.71
CA SER A 97 -3.63 -7.53 -0.55
C SER A 97 -2.65 -7.03 0.51
N THR A 98 -1.37 -7.44 0.47
CA THR A 98 -0.41 -7.22 1.59
C THR A 98 0.89 -6.52 1.18
N ILE A 99 1.49 -6.83 0.03
CA ILE A 99 2.70 -6.14 -0.48
C ILE A 99 2.40 -4.65 -0.70
N HIS A 100 3.39 -3.78 -0.57
CA HIS A 100 3.21 -2.33 -0.49
C HIS A 100 2.87 -1.69 -1.82
N GLU A 101 3.56 -2.03 -2.91
CA GLU A 101 3.42 -1.34 -4.21
C GLU A 101 3.12 -2.29 -5.36
N VAL A 102 2.58 -1.72 -6.46
CA VAL A 102 2.14 -2.47 -7.64
C VAL A 102 3.28 -3.24 -8.27
N ALA A 103 4.39 -2.56 -8.53
CA ALA A 103 5.48 -3.19 -9.26
C ALA A 103 6.21 -4.26 -8.42
N GLN A 104 6.24 -4.10 -7.08
CA GLN A 104 6.67 -5.15 -6.15
C GLN A 104 5.73 -6.36 -6.20
N VAL A 105 4.42 -6.13 -6.27
CA VAL A 105 3.41 -7.19 -6.44
C VAL A 105 3.61 -7.93 -7.76
N VAL A 106 3.85 -7.22 -8.87
CA VAL A 106 4.11 -7.88 -10.17
C VAL A 106 5.37 -8.73 -10.09
N ALA A 107 6.46 -8.21 -9.54
CA ALA A 107 7.72 -8.94 -9.41
C ALA A 107 7.55 -10.21 -8.55
N ALA A 108 6.94 -10.09 -7.36
CA ALA A 108 6.69 -11.23 -6.47
C ALA A 108 5.67 -12.23 -7.06
N GLY A 109 4.69 -11.75 -7.81
CA GLY A 109 3.69 -12.57 -8.49
C GLY A 109 4.31 -13.38 -9.63
N ARG A 110 5.07 -12.73 -10.51
CA ARG A 110 5.73 -13.36 -11.66
C ARG A 110 6.76 -14.40 -11.25
N ALA A 111 7.43 -14.20 -10.11
CA ALA A 111 8.34 -15.20 -9.54
C ALA A 111 7.64 -16.53 -9.16
N VAL A 112 6.33 -16.52 -8.92
CA VAL A 112 5.52 -17.71 -8.66
C VAL A 112 4.83 -18.23 -9.93
N GLY A 113 4.32 -17.33 -10.76
CA GLY A 113 3.71 -17.66 -12.06
C GLY A 113 2.81 -16.56 -12.60
N GLU A 114 2.46 -16.66 -13.89
CA GLU A 114 1.64 -15.64 -14.57
C GLU A 114 0.23 -15.50 -13.96
N GLN A 115 -0.40 -16.64 -13.63
CA GLN A 115 -1.70 -16.63 -12.96
C GLN A 115 -1.64 -15.91 -11.61
N ALA A 116 -0.61 -16.18 -10.80
CA ALA A 116 -0.39 -15.51 -9.53
C ALA A 116 -0.19 -14.00 -9.70
N ALA A 117 0.62 -13.58 -10.68
CA ALA A 117 0.86 -12.17 -10.98
C ALA A 117 -0.44 -11.44 -11.36
N ASN A 118 -1.23 -12.01 -12.27
CA ASN A 118 -2.47 -11.41 -12.73
C ASN A 118 -3.47 -11.24 -11.58
N THR A 119 -3.67 -12.28 -10.77
CA THR A 119 -4.54 -12.20 -9.59
C THR A 119 -4.01 -11.18 -8.57
N ALA A 120 -2.69 -11.11 -8.37
CA ALA A 120 -2.10 -10.18 -7.43
C ALA A 120 -2.27 -8.72 -7.86
N VAL A 121 -2.08 -8.41 -9.15
CA VAL A 121 -2.32 -7.07 -9.70
C VAL A 121 -3.79 -6.68 -9.52
N ILE A 122 -4.72 -7.57 -9.81
CA ILE A 122 -6.16 -7.31 -9.63
C ILE A 122 -6.45 -6.98 -8.16
N ALA A 123 -6.03 -7.84 -7.23
CA ALA A 123 -6.23 -7.62 -5.79
C ALA A 123 -5.58 -6.30 -5.31
N LYS A 124 -4.40 -5.97 -5.87
CA LYS A 124 -3.69 -4.72 -5.57
C LYS A 124 -4.42 -3.49 -6.08
N MET A 125 -4.98 -3.54 -7.28
CA MET A 125 -5.74 -2.44 -7.85
C MET A 125 -7.03 -2.16 -7.07
N VAL A 126 -7.73 -3.21 -6.62
CA VAL A 126 -8.88 -3.04 -5.71
C VAL A 126 -8.46 -2.28 -4.45
N ARG A 127 -7.32 -2.62 -3.85
CA ARG A 127 -6.77 -1.93 -2.68
C ARG A 127 -6.40 -0.47 -3.01
N VAL A 128 -5.82 -0.18 -4.17
CA VAL A 128 -5.52 1.18 -4.63
C VAL A 128 -6.80 2.00 -4.77
N MET A 129 -7.89 1.43 -5.28
CA MET A 129 -9.18 2.12 -5.38
C MET A 129 -9.76 2.50 -4.01
N MET A 130 -9.42 1.75 -2.95
CA MET A 130 -9.79 2.10 -1.57
C MET A 130 -9.07 3.34 -1.03
N LEU A 131 -8.12 3.93 -1.76
CA LEU A 131 -7.46 5.17 -1.37
C LEU A 131 -8.45 6.34 -1.26
N ALA A 132 -9.35 6.49 -2.24
CA ALA A 132 -10.36 7.55 -2.22
C ALA A 132 -11.28 7.48 -0.98
N PRO A 133 -11.97 6.35 -0.68
CA PRO A 133 -12.79 6.26 0.52
C PRO A 133 -11.95 6.38 1.81
N PHE A 134 -10.73 5.85 1.83
CA PHE A 134 -9.82 6.02 2.97
C PHE A 134 -9.51 7.49 3.27
N LEU A 135 -9.16 8.29 2.25
CA LEU A 135 -8.85 9.71 2.44
C LEU A 135 -10.06 10.53 2.90
N ILE A 136 -11.25 10.21 2.40
CA ILE A 136 -12.50 10.84 2.86
C ILE A 136 -12.71 10.58 4.35
N ILE A 137 -12.59 9.32 4.77
CA ILE A 137 -12.76 8.91 6.17
C ILE A 137 -11.69 9.55 7.05
N LEU A 138 -10.43 9.55 6.61
CA LEU A 138 -9.32 10.16 7.33
C LEU A 138 -9.50 11.68 7.49
N SER A 139 -9.92 12.37 6.43
CA SER A 139 -10.23 13.80 6.44
C SER A 139 -11.36 14.12 7.42
N ALA A 140 -12.46 13.35 7.39
CA ALA A 140 -13.58 13.50 8.31
C ALA A 140 -13.17 13.25 9.78
N TYR A 141 -12.34 12.24 10.02
CA TYR A 141 -11.82 11.92 11.36
C TYR A 141 -10.92 13.03 11.92
N LEU A 142 -10.05 13.61 11.11
CA LEU A 142 -9.16 14.70 11.53
C LEU A 142 -9.92 16.01 11.74
N SER A 143 -10.88 16.34 10.88
CA SER A 143 -11.73 17.53 11.02
C SER A 143 -12.54 17.52 12.33
N ARG A 144 -13.10 16.37 12.71
CA ARG A 144 -13.81 16.20 13.99
C ARG A 144 -12.90 16.30 15.22
N SER A 145 -11.63 15.92 15.08
CA SER A 145 -10.67 16.03 16.18
C SER A 145 -10.27 17.48 16.44
N SER A 146 -10.10 18.29 15.39
CA SER A 146 -9.78 19.71 15.53
C SER A 146 -10.95 20.54 16.07
N ALA A 147 -12.20 20.16 15.79
CA ALA A 147 -13.37 20.79 16.41
C ALA A 147 -13.44 20.54 17.93
N LYS A 148 -12.89 19.43 18.42
CA LYS A 148 -12.88 19.07 19.84
C LYS A 148 -11.80 19.81 20.65
N ASP A 149 -10.74 20.28 20.00
CA ASP A 149 -9.68 21.09 20.62
C ASP A 149 -10.02 22.60 20.61
N ALA A 150 -11.00 23.03 19.81
CA ALA A 150 -11.46 24.42 19.73
C ALA A 150 -12.40 24.83 20.87
N ASP A 151 -13.06 23.88 21.54
CA ASP A 151 -13.92 24.15 22.72
C ASP A 151 -13.10 24.38 24.03
N ALA A 152 -11.76 24.38 23.96
CA ALA A 152 -10.87 24.55 25.12
C ALA A 152 -9.93 25.78 25.04
N ALA A 153 -10.03 26.61 24.00
CA ALA A 153 -9.19 27.80 23.85
C ALA A 153 -10.02 28.99 23.37
N ASP A 154 -10.46 29.80 24.34
CA ASP A 154 -10.87 31.19 24.11
C ASP A 154 -9.68 31.97 23.52
N GLY A 155 -9.92 32.65 22.40
CA GLY A 155 -9.07 33.75 21.93
C GLY A 155 -8.36 33.54 20.59
N ALA A 156 -8.97 34.12 19.54
CA ALA A 156 -8.35 34.79 18.40
C ALA A 156 -7.21 34.10 17.62
N ASP A 157 -7.54 33.57 16.43
CA ASP A 157 -6.99 34.10 15.17
C ASP A 157 -7.88 33.66 13.98
N GLU A 158 -8.68 34.59 13.47
CA GLU A 158 -9.44 34.45 12.23
C GLU A 158 -8.47 34.56 11.04
N GLY A 159 -7.85 33.44 10.67
CA GLY A 159 -6.89 33.43 9.57
C GLY A 159 -6.75 32.06 8.91
N ASN A 160 -7.53 31.83 7.85
CA ASN A 160 -7.37 30.73 6.89
C ASN A 160 -7.88 29.34 7.30
N ALA A 161 -9.13 29.26 7.76
CA ALA A 161 -9.89 28.02 7.70
C ALA A 161 -10.46 27.84 6.28
N SER A 162 -9.65 27.36 5.34
CA SER A 162 -10.18 26.83 4.07
C SER A 162 -10.63 25.37 4.28
N PRO A 163 -11.94 25.05 4.25
CA PRO A 163 -12.44 23.69 4.39
C PRO A 163 -12.63 23.11 2.98
N ARG A 164 -11.55 22.68 2.31
CA ARG A 164 -11.68 21.97 1.04
C ARG A 164 -10.65 20.85 0.95
N GLY A 165 -10.90 19.79 1.73
CA GLY A 165 -10.34 18.47 1.46
C GLY A 165 -10.90 17.96 0.14
N GLY A 166 -10.29 18.38 -0.98
CA GLY A 166 -10.60 17.83 -2.28
C GLY A 166 -10.32 16.33 -2.26
N VAL A 167 -11.32 15.53 -2.57
CA VAL A 167 -11.14 14.09 -2.76
C VAL A 167 -10.24 13.91 -3.96
N VAL A 168 -8.97 13.56 -3.72
CA VAL A 168 -8.05 13.20 -4.80
C VAL A 168 -8.41 11.80 -5.26
N ILE A 169 -9.28 11.72 -6.26
CA ILE A 169 -9.57 10.46 -6.94
C ILE A 169 -8.33 10.10 -7.76
N PRO A 170 -7.72 8.91 -7.55
CA PRO A 170 -6.57 8.50 -8.34
C PRO A 170 -7.02 8.25 -9.79
N TRP A 171 -6.80 9.23 -10.66
CA TRP A 171 -7.15 9.16 -12.09
C TRP A 171 -6.61 7.87 -12.74
N PHE A 172 -5.39 7.46 -12.36
CA PHE A 172 -4.80 6.19 -12.80
C PHE A 172 -5.69 4.98 -12.50
N ALA A 173 -6.33 4.92 -11.31
CA ALA A 173 -7.20 3.80 -10.96
C ALA A 173 -8.48 3.81 -11.81
N LEU A 174 -9.03 4.99 -12.13
CA LEU A 174 -10.18 5.10 -13.04
C LEU A 174 -9.79 4.66 -14.46
N GLY A 175 -8.61 5.07 -14.94
CA GLY A 175 -8.04 4.60 -16.20
C GLY A 175 -7.86 3.08 -16.22
N PHE A 176 -7.34 2.50 -15.13
CA PHE A 176 -7.23 1.04 -14.98
C PHE A 176 -8.60 0.35 -15.09
N VAL A 177 -9.64 0.84 -14.38
CA VAL A 177 -11.01 0.27 -14.48
C VAL A 177 -11.52 0.36 -15.91
N ALA A 178 -11.33 1.50 -16.58
CA ALA A 178 -11.80 1.69 -17.95
C ALA A 178 -11.11 0.72 -18.92
N VAL A 179 -9.77 0.62 -18.87
CA VAL A 179 -9.00 -0.29 -19.75
C VAL A 179 -9.31 -1.75 -19.44
N ALA A 180 -9.43 -2.12 -18.15
CA ALA A 180 -9.84 -3.46 -17.75
C ALA A 180 -11.24 -3.80 -18.27
N GLY A 181 -12.19 -2.85 -18.20
CA GLY A 181 -13.52 -2.99 -18.77
C GLY A 181 -13.50 -3.17 -20.29
N LEU A 182 -12.74 -2.34 -21.00
CA LEU A 182 -12.56 -2.45 -22.46
C LEU A 182 -11.97 -3.81 -22.87
N ASN A 183 -10.96 -4.28 -22.14
CA ASN A 183 -10.36 -5.59 -22.37
C ASN A 183 -11.35 -6.73 -22.05
N SER A 184 -12.13 -6.59 -20.98
CA SER A 184 -13.16 -7.58 -20.57
C SER A 184 -14.30 -7.72 -21.58
N LEU A 185 -14.59 -6.67 -22.35
CA LEU A 185 -15.56 -6.70 -23.45
C LEU A 185 -15.03 -7.38 -24.72
N ALA A 186 -13.78 -7.87 -24.71
CA ALA A 186 -13.11 -8.51 -25.86
C ALA A 186 -13.12 -7.66 -27.14
N LEU A 187 -13.12 -6.33 -26.99
CA LEU A 187 -13.16 -5.36 -28.10
C LEU A 187 -11.84 -5.29 -28.89
N LEU A 188 -10.74 -5.83 -28.35
CA LEU A 188 -9.41 -5.78 -28.95
C LEU A 188 -8.97 -7.16 -29.45
N PRO A 189 -8.32 -7.26 -30.64
CA PRO A 189 -7.72 -8.50 -31.11
C PRO A 189 -6.64 -9.03 -30.15
N HIS A 190 -6.56 -10.35 -29.99
CA HIS A 190 -5.62 -11.00 -29.07
C HIS A 190 -4.15 -10.64 -29.35
N ALA A 191 -3.79 -10.43 -30.62
CA ALA A 191 -2.45 -10.01 -31.02
C ALA A 191 -2.09 -8.62 -30.46
N VAL A 192 -3.05 -7.68 -30.47
CA VAL A 192 -2.85 -6.32 -29.92
C VAL A 192 -2.67 -6.40 -28.40
N VAL A 193 -3.49 -7.21 -27.72
CA VAL A 193 -3.38 -7.40 -26.26
C VAL A 193 -2.01 -7.97 -25.88
N THR A 194 -1.52 -8.95 -26.63
CA THR A 194 -0.20 -9.58 -26.37
C THR A 194 0.93 -8.58 -26.54
N GLN A 195 0.93 -7.80 -27.64
CA GLN A 195 1.92 -6.74 -27.85
C GLN A 195 1.90 -5.66 -26.76
N LEU A 196 0.71 -5.29 -26.27
CA LEU A 196 0.58 -4.35 -25.16
C LEU A 196 1.17 -4.90 -23.86
N ILE A 197 1.01 -6.21 -23.59
CA ILE A 197 1.60 -6.87 -22.41
C ILE A 197 3.14 -6.92 -22.51
N ASP A 198 3.69 -7.15 -23.71
CA ASP A 198 5.14 -7.12 -23.92
C ASP A 198 5.71 -5.72 -23.68
N ILE A 199 5.03 -4.69 -24.21
CA ILE A 199 5.40 -3.28 -23.97
C ILE A 199 5.31 -2.94 -22.49
N ASP A 200 4.22 -3.31 -21.81
CA ASP A 200 4.04 -3.13 -20.36
C ASP A 200 5.20 -3.77 -19.59
N THR A 201 5.62 -4.99 -19.94
CA THR A 201 6.73 -5.68 -19.29
C THR A 201 8.04 -4.88 -19.40
N VAL A 202 8.34 -4.32 -20.56
CA VAL A 202 9.53 -3.47 -20.77
C VAL A 202 9.43 -2.17 -19.97
N LEU A 203 8.28 -1.49 -20.02
CA LEU A 203 8.03 -0.25 -19.27
C LEU A 203 8.15 -0.49 -17.76
N LEU A 204 7.60 -1.60 -17.26
CA LEU A 204 7.65 -2.00 -15.86
C LEU A 204 9.08 -2.32 -15.42
N ALA A 205 9.85 -3.02 -16.26
CA ALA A 205 11.26 -3.28 -16.00
C ALA A 205 12.06 -1.97 -15.87
N MET A 206 11.82 -1.00 -16.76
CA MET A 206 12.43 0.33 -16.66
C MET A 206 12.00 1.08 -15.39
N ALA A 207 10.71 1.03 -15.03
CA ALA A 207 10.21 1.64 -13.80
C ALA A 207 10.85 1.03 -12.54
N MET A 208 11.00 -0.30 -12.50
CA MET A 208 11.67 -0.99 -11.39
C MET A 208 13.16 -0.71 -11.31
N ALA A 209 13.85 -0.60 -12.45
CA ALA A 209 15.23 -0.14 -12.48
C ALA A 209 15.35 1.29 -11.92
N GLY A 210 14.46 2.20 -12.32
CA GLY A 210 14.41 3.58 -11.81
C GLY A 210 14.15 3.65 -10.30
N LEU A 211 13.21 2.84 -9.78
CA LEU A 211 12.95 2.75 -8.34
C LEU A 211 14.19 2.23 -7.59
N GLY A 212 14.89 1.23 -8.15
CA GLY A 212 16.15 0.74 -7.58
C GLY A 212 17.24 1.81 -7.50
N LEU A 213 17.44 2.56 -8.60
CA LEU A 213 18.47 3.62 -8.68
C LEU A 213 18.17 4.84 -7.78
N THR A 214 16.89 5.13 -7.53
CA THR A 214 16.45 6.25 -6.67
C THR A 214 16.32 5.86 -5.20
N THR A 215 16.45 4.58 -4.87
CA THR A 215 16.45 4.10 -3.48
C THR A 215 17.76 4.50 -2.81
N HIS A 216 17.79 5.69 -2.23
CA HIS A 216 18.96 6.18 -1.54
C HIS A 216 19.07 5.57 -0.14
N ILE A 217 20.21 4.94 0.16
CA ILE A 217 20.64 4.55 1.52
C ILE A 217 20.57 5.74 2.50
N SER A 218 20.71 6.98 1.99
CA SER A 218 20.57 8.19 2.79
C SER A 218 19.13 8.43 3.28
N ALA A 219 18.10 8.00 2.55
CA ALA A 219 16.70 8.09 2.98
C ALA A 219 16.43 7.11 4.14
N ILE A 220 17.01 5.91 4.10
CA ILE A 220 16.94 4.91 5.19
C ILE A 220 17.65 5.45 6.43
N ARG A 221 18.83 6.06 6.27
CA ARG A 221 19.57 6.66 7.38
C ARG A 221 18.80 7.84 8.01
N LYS A 222 18.11 8.64 7.19
CA LYS A 222 17.27 9.76 7.65
C LYS A 222 15.94 9.31 8.29
N ALA A 223 15.44 8.11 7.98
CA ALA A 223 14.19 7.61 8.55
C ALA A 223 14.25 7.41 10.07
N GLY A 224 15.44 7.14 10.62
CA GLY A 224 15.62 6.85 12.03
C GLY A 224 15.13 5.45 12.43
N ILE A 225 15.59 4.97 13.59
CA ILE A 225 15.36 3.57 14.00
C ILE A 225 13.91 3.29 14.40
N LYS A 226 13.22 4.27 14.99
CA LYS A 226 11.84 4.11 15.47
C LYS A 226 10.83 3.92 14.32
N PRO A 227 10.83 4.75 13.25
CA PRO A 227 10.00 4.51 12.08
C PRO A 227 10.28 3.18 11.39
N LEU A 228 11.56 2.81 11.25
CA LEU A 228 11.95 1.53 10.65
C LEU A 228 11.44 0.34 11.48
N ALA A 229 11.56 0.41 12.82
CA ALA A 229 11.06 -0.62 13.72
C ALA A 229 9.54 -0.75 13.66
N LEU A 230 8.80 0.37 13.64
CA LEU A 230 7.35 0.34 13.42
C LEU A 230 7.01 -0.35 12.10
N ALA A 231 7.65 0.06 11.01
CA ALA A 231 7.40 -0.51 9.69
C ALA A 231 7.78 -1.99 9.61
N ALA A 232 8.82 -2.44 10.34
CA ALA A 232 9.14 -3.86 10.48
C ALA A 232 8.01 -4.64 11.16
N VAL A 233 7.45 -4.12 12.25
CA VAL A 233 6.30 -4.75 12.93
C VAL A 233 5.08 -4.79 12.01
N LEU A 234 4.80 -3.70 11.29
CA LEU A 234 3.72 -3.67 10.30
C LEU A 234 3.97 -4.65 9.16
N PHE A 235 5.21 -4.82 8.72
CA PHE A 235 5.58 -5.79 7.70
C PHE A 235 5.35 -7.22 8.17
N VAL A 236 5.78 -7.57 9.39
CA VAL A 236 5.47 -8.88 10.00
C VAL A 236 3.97 -9.08 10.11
N TRP A 237 3.21 -8.05 10.51
CA TRP A 237 1.75 -8.12 10.52
C TRP A 237 1.16 -8.34 9.13
N LEU A 238 1.66 -7.67 8.09
CA LEU A 238 1.21 -7.86 6.71
C LEU A 238 1.50 -9.28 6.22
N VAL A 239 2.65 -9.85 6.54
CA VAL A 239 2.99 -11.24 6.19
C VAL A 239 2.11 -12.21 6.97
N CYS A 240 2.17 -12.19 8.30
CA CYS A 240 1.52 -13.21 9.14
C CYS A 240 0.02 -12.95 9.32
N GLY A 241 -0.34 -11.75 9.75
CA GLY A 241 -1.74 -11.35 9.96
C GLY A 241 -2.51 -11.21 8.65
N GLY A 242 -1.85 -10.69 7.60
CA GLY A 242 -2.43 -10.67 6.26
C GLY A 242 -2.67 -12.07 5.71
N PHE A 243 -1.73 -13.01 5.89
CA PHE A 243 -1.93 -14.40 5.52
C PHE A 243 -3.10 -15.03 6.30
N ALA A 244 -3.13 -14.85 7.63
CA ALA A 244 -4.20 -15.38 8.47
C ALA A 244 -5.59 -14.86 8.07
N ILE A 245 -5.71 -13.57 7.73
CA ILE A 245 -6.97 -12.99 7.23
C ILE A 245 -7.37 -13.65 5.90
N ASN A 246 -6.43 -13.80 4.96
CA ASN A 246 -6.73 -14.40 3.67
C ASN A 246 -7.14 -15.87 3.83
N ALA A 247 -6.38 -16.66 4.60
CA ALA A 247 -6.69 -18.06 4.89
C ALA A 247 -8.04 -18.22 5.59
N GLY A 248 -8.35 -17.37 6.58
CA GLY A 248 -9.63 -17.38 7.27
C GLY A 248 -10.82 -17.06 6.36
N ILE A 249 -10.67 -16.09 5.45
CA ILE A 249 -11.70 -15.77 4.46
C ILE A 249 -11.90 -16.94 3.48
N THR A 250 -10.82 -17.54 2.98
CA THR A 250 -10.92 -18.70 2.09
C THR A 250 -11.60 -19.89 2.77
N ALA A 251 -11.32 -20.14 4.05
CA ALA A 251 -11.98 -21.19 4.82
C ALA A 251 -13.47 -20.89 5.14
N LEU A 252 -13.88 -19.63 5.13
CA LEU A 252 -15.28 -19.21 5.34
C LEU A 252 -16.13 -19.30 4.07
N LEU A 253 -15.50 -19.22 2.90
CA LEU A 253 -16.18 -19.21 1.60
C LEU A 253 -16.27 -20.61 0.95
N ASN A 254 -15.52 -21.59 1.45
CA ASN A 254 -15.55 -22.99 1.05
C ASN A 254 -16.35 -23.82 2.05
#